data_AF-A0A173KWV3-F1
#
_entry.id   AF-A0A173KWV3-F1
#
_cell.length_a   1.000
_cell.length_b   1.000
_cell.length_c   1.000
_cell.angle_alpha   90.00
_cell.angle_beta   90.00
_cell.angle_gamma   90.00
#
_symmetry.space_group_name_H-M   'P 1'
#
loop_
_entity.id
_entity.type
_entity.pdbx_description
1 polymer ?
#
loop_
_entity_poly.entity_id
_entity_poly.type
_entity_poly.pdbx_seq_one_letter_code
_entity_poly.pdbx_strand_id
1 'polypeptide(L)' 'MADDRTERPANEASLAKQASPKPATPTEKEKQQIADAKERAKKDQEELRSQGFGDHKGTEGF' A
#
# COMPACT_ATOMS: atom_id res chain seq x y z
N MET A 1 -34.42 5.34 -23.50
CA MET A 1 -33.77 4.12 -24.02
C MET A 1 -32.30 4.48 -24.22
N ALA A 2 -31.32 3.99 -23.48
CA ALA A 2 -31.28 3.06 -22.36
C ALA A 2 -30.06 3.49 -21.51
N ASP A 3 -30.25 3.52 -20.19
CA ASP A 3 -29.15 3.40 -19.24
C ASP A 3 -28.51 2.02 -19.42
N ASP A 4 -27.25 1.94 -19.83
CA ASP A 4 -26.47 0.72 -19.60
C ASP A 4 -25.08 1.14 -19.10
N ARG A 5 -25.04 1.27 -17.79
CA ARG A 5 -23.84 1.51 -17.01
C ARG A 5 -22.93 0.33 -17.29
N THR A 6 -21.65 0.61 -17.47
CA THR A 6 -20.54 -0.34 -17.49
C THR A 6 -20.58 -1.29 -16.29
N GLU A 7 -21.41 -2.32 -16.34
CA GLU A 7 -21.42 -3.44 -15.42
C GLU A 7 -20.37 -4.42 -15.94
N ARG A 8 -19.10 -4.14 -15.59
CA ARG A 8 -18.07 -5.16 -15.75
C ARG A 8 -18.52 -6.38 -14.96
N PRO A 9 -18.65 -7.56 -15.57
CA PRO A 9 -19.22 -8.71 -14.92
C PRO A 9 -18.40 -9.03 -13.67
N ALA A 10 -19.05 -9.06 -12.50
CA ALA A 10 -18.43 -9.35 -11.19
C ALA A 10 -17.64 -10.68 -11.15
N ASN A 11 -17.87 -11.52 -12.15
CA ASN A 11 -17.13 -12.73 -12.49
C ASN A 11 -15.63 -12.45 -12.73
N GLU A 12 -15.25 -11.42 -13.49
CA GLU A 12 -13.85 -11.21 -13.91
C GLU A 12 -12.94 -10.88 -12.73
N ALA A 13 -13.43 -10.07 -11.79
CA ALA A 13 -12.70 -9.74 -10.57
C ALA A 13 -12.50 -10.97 -9.66
N SER A 14 -13.45 -11.91 -9.68
CA SER A 14 -13.39 -13.15 -8.90
C SER A 14 -12.43 -14.16 -9.53
N LEU A 15 -12.44 -14.28 -10.87
CA LEU A 15 -11.51 -15.11 -11.64
C LEU A 15 -10.06 -14.62 -11.50
N ALA A 16 -9.84 -13.31 -11.56
CA ALA A 16 -8.53 -12.69 -11.35
C ALA A 16 -7.97 -12.97 -9.94
N LYS A 17 -8.82 -12.94 -8.90
CA LYS A 17 -8.43 -13.29 -7.53
C LYS A 17 -8.09 -14.78 -7.36
N GLN A 18 -8.79 -15.66 -8.07
CA GLN A 18 -8.54 -17.11 -8.00
C GLN A 18 -7.30 -17.52 -8.80
N ALA A 19 -6.98 -16.83 -9.89
CA ALA A 19 -5.78 -17.05 -10.71
C ALA A 19 -4.53 -16.35 -10.15
N SER A 20 -4.68 -15.45 -9.19
CA SER A 20 -3.54 -14.77 -8.57
C SER A 20 -2.76 -15.76 -7.70
N PRO A 21 -1.45 -15.95 -7.93
CA PRO A 21 -0.64 -16.75 -7.04
C PRO A 21 -0.74 -16.16 -5.63
N LYS A 22 -1.05 -17.00 -4.65
CA LYS A 22 -1.11 -16.56 -3.25
C LYS A 22 0.27 -16.02 -2.88
N PRO A 23 0.36 -14.83 -2.25
CA PRO A 23 1.63 -14.32 -1.80
C PRO A 23 2.24 -15.32 -0.81
N ALA A 24 3.49 -15.70 -1.06
CA ALA A 24 4.22 -16.58 -0.16
C ALA A 24 4.36 -15.89 1.21
N THR A 25 4.18 -16.66 2.29
CA THR A 25 4.48 -16.14 3.62
C THR A 25 5.98 -15.92 3.72
N PRO A 26 6.44 -14.73 4.17
CA PRO A 26 7.87 -14.47 4.32
C PRO A 26 8.49 -15.46 5.30
N THR A 27 9.68 -15.94 4.94
CA THR A 27 10.53 -16.78 5.79
C THR A 27 11.00 -15.99 7.02
N GLU A 28 11.52 -16.67 8.05
CA GLU A 28 12.03 -15.98 9.25
C GLU A 28 13.13 -14.97 8.93
N LYS A 29 14.00 -15.29 7.95
CA LYS A 29 15.04 -14.39 7.46
C LYS A 29 14.43 -13.13 6.83
N GLU A 30 13.40 -13.27 6.00
CA GLU A 30 12.72 -12.13 5.39
C GLU A 30 11.95 -11.30 6.42
N LYS A 31 11.33 -11.95 7.41
CA LYS A 31 10.68 -11.24 8.53
C LYS A 31 11.67 -10.36 9.29
N GLN A 32 12.88 -10.87 9.55
CA GLN A 32 13.94 -10.11 10.21
C GLN A 32 14.34 -8.89 9.36
N GLN A 33 14.59 -9.09 8.06
CA GLN A 33 14.93 -8.00 7.14
C GLN A 33 13.83 -6.94 7.05
N ILE A 34 12.56 -7.35 7.06
CA ILE A 34 11.41 -6.43 7.09
C ILE A 34 11.39 -5.64 8.41
N ALA A 35 11.68 -6.28 9.55
CA ALA A 35 11.75 -5.60 10.84
C ALA A 35 12.88 -4.56 10.87
N ASP A 36 14.07 -4.93 10.42
CA ASP A 36 15.23 -4.02 10.33
C ASP A 36 14.94 -2.83 9.40
N ALA A 37 14.34 -3.11 8.23
CA ALA A 37 13.95 -2.07 7.28
C ALA A 37 12.88 -1.12 7.85
N LYS A 38 11.92 -1.63 8.63
CA LYS A 38 10.92 -0.80 9.31
C LYS A 38 11.54 0.09 10.37
N GLU A 39 12.49 -0.42 11.14
CA GLU A 39 13.20 0.39 12.14
C GLU A 39 13.96 1.54 11.46
N ARG A 40 14.67 1.23 10.36
CA ARG A 40 15.39 2.25 9.59
C ARG A 40 14.45 3.29 9.01
N ALA A 41 13.36 2.87 8.37
CA ALA A 41 12.36 3.77 7.80
C ALA A 41 11.71 4.66 8.89
N LYS A 42 11.53 4.14 10.11
CA LYS A 42 11.03 4.93 11.22
C LYS A 42 12.02 6.02 11.64
N LYS A 43 13.31 5.67 11.78
CA LYS A 43 14.37 6.65 12.10
C LYS A 43 14.47 7.72 11.02
N ASP A 44 14.47 7.32 9.75
CA ASP A 44 14.48 8.24 8.62
C ASP A 44 13.24 9.14 8.63
N GLN A 45 12.07 8.60 8.96
CA GLN A 45 10.84 9.39 9.11
C GLN A 45 10.92 10.38 10.28
N GLU A 46 11.49 9.99 11.41
CA GLU A 46 11.70 10.87 12.58
C GLU A 46 12.71 11.98 12.25
N GLU A 47 13.78 11.67 11.51
CA GLU A 47 14.73 12.66 11.02
C GLU A 47 14.09 13.65 10.06
N LEU A 48 13.31 13.17 9.09
CA LEU A 48 12.57 14.02 8.16
C LEU A 48 11.57 14.93 8.89
N ARG A 49 10.84 14.39 9.87
CA ARG A 49 9.96 15.19 10.73
C ARG A 49 10.73 16.26 11.52
N SER A 50 11.89 15.91 12.08
CA SER A 50 12.75 16.84 12.81
C SER A 50 13.27 17.98 11.91
N GLN A 51 13.54 17.67 10.64
CA GLN A 51 13.91 18.66 9.62
C GLN A 51 12.72 19.48 9.09
N GLY A 52 11.50 19.28 9.63
CA GLY A 52 10.29 19.99 9.24
C GLY A 52 9.55 19.39 8.04
N PHE A 53 10.02 18.28 7.48
CA PHE A 53 9.34 17.58 6.40
C PHE A 53 8.24 16.65 6.96
N GLY A 54 6.99 16.88 6.56
CA GLY A 54 5.87 15.98 6.85
C GLY A 54 4.88 16.45 7.92
N ASP A 55 5.07 17.62 8.53
CA ASP A 55 4.07 18.28 9.38
C ASP A 55 3.17 19.26 8.59
N HIS A 56 3.24 19.22 7.26
CA HIS A 56 2.26 19.86 6.40
C HIS A 56 0.92 19.12 6.54
N LYS A 57 0.16 19.46 7.60
CA LYS A 57 -1.29 19.29 7.57
C LYS A 57 -1.77 20.04 6.35
N GLY A 58 -2.18 19.29 5.31
CA GLY A 58 -2.57 19.80 3.99
C GLY A 58 -3.55 20.97 4.10
N THR A 59 -2.99 22.17 4.18
CA THR A 59 -3.66 23.46 4.10
C THR A 59 -3.06 24.24 2.93
N GLU A 60 -2.58 23.52 1.91
CA GLU A 60 -2.58 24.07 0.55
C GLU A 60 -4.04 24.10 0.11
N GLY A 61 -4.73 25.15 0.55
CA GLY A 61 -6.00 25.55 -0.01
C GLY A 61 -5.77 25.94 -1.45
N PHE A 62 -6.37 25.18 -2.37
CA PHE A 62 -6.98 25.69 -3.59
C PHE A 62 -8.03 24.69 -4.10
#